data_AF-E2ABS0-F1
#
_entry.id   AF-E2ABS0-F1
#
_cell.length_a   1.000
_cell.length_b   1.000
_cell.length_c   1.000
_cell.angle_alpha   90.00
_cell.angle_beta   90.00
_cell.angle_gamma   90.00
#
_symmetry.space_group_name_H-M   'P 1'
#
loop_
_entity.id
_entity.type
_entity.pdbx_description
1 polymer ?
#
loop_
_entity_poly.entity_id
_entity_poly.type
_entity_poly.pdbx_seq_one_letter_code
_entity_poly.pdbx_strand_id
1 'polypeptide(L)' 'FMHDGAPPHYTGIVREYLTNNFGNKWIGRGGPIPWPARSPDLNPLDFFFWGHLKT' A
#
# COMPACT_ATOMS: atom_id res chain seq x y z
N PHE A 1 -1.01 -2.31 7.64
CA PHE A 1 -1.58 -2.59 6.30
C PHE A 1 -0.85 -1.75 5.26
N MET A 2 -0.68 -2.25 4.03
CA MET A 2 0.15 -1.59 3.02
C MET A 2 -0.57 -1.56 1.66
N HIS A 3 -0.60 -0.38 1.02
CA HIS A 3 -1.02 -0.22 -0.37
C HIS A 3 -0.01 0.61 -1.17
N ASP A 4 0.13 0.26 -2.44
CA ASP A 4 0.97 0.91 -3.46
C ASP A 4 0.52 2.32 -3.87
N GLY A 5 -0.65 2.75 -3.40
CA GLY A 5 -1.20 4.08 -3.71
C GLY A 5 -1.78 4.20 -5.11
N ALA A 6 -2.15 3.08 -5.76
CA ALA A 6 -2.89 3.10 -7.02
C ALA A 6 -4.19 3.92 -6.91
N PRO A 7 -4.69 4.54 -8.00
CA PRO A 7 -5.85 5.44 -7.94
C PRO A 7 -7.09 4.86 -7.21
N PRO A 8 -7.46 3.58 -7.39
CA PRO A 8 -8.57 2.98 -6.64
C PRO A 8 -8.33 2.94 -5.12
N HIS A 9 -7.08 2.84 -4.69
CA HIS A 9 -6.67 2.72 -3.29
C HIS A 9 -6.43 4.08 -2.60
N TYR A 10 -6.58 5.19 -3.33
CA TYR A 10 -6.27 6.53 -2.83
C TYR A 10 -7.51 7.35 -2.40
N THR A 11 -8.72 6.78 -2.49
CA THR A 11 -9.95 7.49 -2.13
C THR A 11 -9.95 7.90 -0.65
N GLY A 12 -10.68 8.97 -0.30
CA GLY A 12 -10.82 9.42 1.09
C GLY A 12 -11.39 8.33 2.00
N ILE A 13 -12.39 7.60 1.52
CA ILE A 13 -13.07 6.52 2.25
C ILE A 13 -12.07 5.41 2.64
N VAL A 14 -11.20 5.00 1.71
CA VAL A 14 -10.16 4.00 2.00
C VAL A 14 -9.21 4.50 3.09
N ARG A 15 -8.76 5.76 3.01
CA ARG A 15 -7.85 6.32 4.01
C ARG A 15 -8.48 6.46 5.39
N GLU A 16 -9.75 6.86 5.45
CA GLU A 16 -10.53 6.93 6.69
C GLU A 16 -10.69 5.55 7.31
N TYR A 17 -11.09 4.55 6.50
CA TYR A 17 -11.17 3.16 6.94
C TYR A 17 -9.83 2.67 7.50
N LEU A 18 -8.73 2.93 6.80
CA LEU A 18 -7.40 2.50 7.25
C LEU A 18 -6.96 3.21 8.53
N THR A 19 -7.28 4.50 8.67
CA THR A 19 -6.95 5.26 9.88
C THR A 19 -7.78 4.77 11.08
N ASN A 20 -9.06 4.49 10.89
CA ASN A 20 -9.94 4.01 11.96
C ASN A 20 -9.56 2.61 12.45
N ASN A 21 -9.12 1.72 11.54
CA ASN A 21 -8.80 0.33 11.88
C ASN A 21 -7.34 0.12 12.29
N PHE A 22 -6.40 0.91 11.73
CA PHE A 22 -4.96 0.69 11.92
C PHE A 22 -4.24 1.88 12.57
N GLY A 23 -4.90 3.02 12.78
CA GLY A 23 -4.30 4.23 13.33
C GLY A 23 -3.10 4.70 12.50
N ASN A 24 -1.95 4.89 13.15
CA ASN A 24 -0.70 5.28 12.49
C ASN A 24 0.09 4.09 11.90
N LYS A 25 -0.49 2.89 11.86
CA LYS A 25 0.19 1.63 11.49
C LYS A 25 -0.19 1.13 10.09
N TRP A 26 -0.33 2.07 9.16
CA TRP A 26 -0.54 1.74 7.75
C TRP A 26 0.31 2.62 6.82
N ILE A 27 0.62 2.04 5.68
CA ILE A 27 1.56 2.60 4.71
C ILE A 27 0.82 2.76 3.39
N GLY A 28 0.93 3.94 2.78
CA GLY A 28 0.28 4.22 1.51
C GLY A 28 0.27 5.70 1.17
N ARG A 29 -0.20 6.02 -0.04
CA ARG A 29 -0.25 7.40 -0.51
C ARG A 29 -1.20 8.24 0.37
N GLY A 30 -0.67 9.29 1.01
CA GLY A 30 -1.42 10.17 1.90
C GLY A 30 -1.76 9.54 3.27
N GLY A 31 -1.07 8.46 3.65
CA GLY A 31 -1.15 7.86 4.98
C GLY A 31 -0.07 8.37 5.95
N PRO A 32 -0.06 7.84 7.19
CA PRO A 32 0.91 8.19 8.22
C PRO A 32 2.35 7.91 7.81
N ILE A 33 2.56 6.84 7.06
CA ILE A 33 3.84 6.48 6.46
C ILE A 33 3.66 6.55 4.94
N PRO A 34 4.22 7.58 4.26
CA PRO A 34 4.06 7.71 2.82
C PRO A 34 4.84 6.63 2.07
N TRP A 35 4.18 5.98 1.10
CA TRP A 35 4.84 5.03 0.21
C TRP A 35 5.54 5.77 -0.95
N PRO A 36 6.79 5.42 -1.30
CA PRO A 36 7.45 5.98 -2.47
C PRO A 36 6.74 5.57 -3.77
N ALA A 37 6.65 6.50 -4.71
CA ALA A 37 6.02 6.23 -6.00
C ALA A 37 6.87 5.27 -6.83
N ARG A 38 6.24 4.28 -7.46
CA ARG A 38 6.87 3.30 -8.38
C ARG A 38 7.95 2.43 -7.72
N SER A 39 7.69 1.93 -6.51
CA SER A 39 8.57 1.00 -5.79
C SER A 39 7.97 -0.40 -5.66
N PRO A 40 7.92 -1.20 -6.75
CA PRO A 40 7.47 -2.59 -6.70
C PRO A 40 8.44 -3.51 -5.95
N ASP A 41 9.72 -3.12 -5.89
CA ASP A 41 10.79 -3.77 -5.11
C ASP A 41 10.49 -3.80 -3.61
N LEU A 42 9.74 -2.80 -3.13
CA LEU A 42 9.35 -2.69 -1.73
C LEU A 42 8.02 -3.40 -1.43
N ASN A 43 7.27 -3.83 -2.45
CA ASN A 43 6.02 -4.56 -2.26
C ASN A 43 6.28 -6.07 -2.20
N PRO A 44 6.07 -6.73 -1.04
CA PRO A 44 6.26 -8.17 -0.92
C PRO A 44 5.43 -8.97 -1.92
N LEU A 45 4.27 -8.46 -2.31
CA LEU A 45 3.42 -9.12 -3.29
C LEU A 45 4.04 -9.05 -4.70
N ASP A 46 4.60 -7.91 -5.10
CA ASP A 46 5.20 -7.75 -6.43
C ASP A 46 6.59 -8.37 -6.54
N PHE A 47 7.46 -8.16 -5.54
CA PHE A 47 8.83 -8.68 -5.52
C PHE A 47 8.89 -10.20 -5.27
N PHE A 48 8.14 -10.72 -4.29
CA PHE A 48 8.25 -12.12 -3.88
C PHE A 48 7.15 -12.97 -4.50
N PHE A 49 5.88 -12.71 -4.15
CA PHE A 49 4.79 -13.61 -4.53
C PHE A 49 4.56 -13.68 -6.03
N TRP A 50 4.30 -12.54 -6.68
CA TRP A 50 4.07 -12.47 -8.12
C TRP A 50 5.34 -12.73 -8.93
N GLY A 51 6.51 -12.38 -8.39
CA GLY A 51 7.80 -12.74 -8.99
C GLY A 51 7.97 -14.25 -9.07
N HIS A 52 7.67 -14.97 -7.98
CA HIS A 52 7.80 -16.42 -7.91
C HIS A 52 6.71 -17.16 -8.69
N LEU A 53 5.47 -16.68 -8.68
CA LEU A 53 4.36 -17.32 -9.39
C LEU A 53 4.50 -17.28 -10.92
N LYS A 54 5.28 -16.33 -11.45
CA LYS A 54 5.54 -16.19 -12.89
C LYS A 54 6.63 -17.13 -13.42
N THR A 55 7.34 -17.83 -12.53
CA THR A 55 8.36 -18.84 -12.85
C THR A 55 7.74 -20.22 -12.92
#